data_AF-A5I144-F1
#
_entry.id   AF-A5I144-F1
#
_cell.length_a   1.000
_cell.length_b   1.000
_cell.length_c   1.000
_cell.angle_alpha   90.00
_cell.angle_beta   90.00
_cell.angle_gamma   90.00
#
_symmetry.space_group_name_H-M   'P 1'
#
loop_
_entity.id
_entity.type
_entity.pdbx_description
1 polymer ?
#
loop_
_entity_poly.entity_id
_entity_poly.type
_entity_poly.pdbx_seq_one_letter_code
_entity_poly.pdbx_strand_id
1 'polypeptide(L)'
;MEKSNKICKYQLKTSIKPILIYYSILIGFLLLILIEKFTSQNSNVQLSGIEMSTAIFIFVMALNSFKSSFYFSQGNNISRNSFIIGTIKAGIIMAAALSLIDVIINRIYNIFIICPTNFDMIYTKAIYGIDAGWEPILTHSIFNSFGTYIWTFAVYVFLFMLGLLITIIYFRLNKLGQIVLSFFPVILIVVTSGFYSYIPTGVWEFIENAFGINTKNPYIAILTFIILSILAIAGQYLLIKKAVTDKN
;
A
#
# COMPACT_ATOMS: atom_id res chain seq x y z
N MET A 1 -4.65 -20.49 23.26
CA MET A 1 -4.29 -19.55 22.16
C MET A 1 -5.51 -19.32 21.30
N GLU A 2 -6.01 -18.09 21.21
CA GLU A 2 -7.18 -17.75 20.39
C GLU A 2 -7.00 -18.24 18.95
N LYS A 3 -8.08 -18.79 18.35
CA LYS A 3 -8.07 -19.26 16.95
C LYS A 3 -7.60 -18.16 15.98
N SER A 4 -7.90 -16.89 16.28
CA SER A 4 -7.46 -15.71 15.52
C SER A 4 -5.93 -15.58 15.44
N ASN A 5 -5.21 -15.84 16.54
CA ASN A 5 -3.74 -15.74 16.58
C ASN A 5 -3.07 -16.87 15.78
N LYS A 6 -3.69 -18.06 15.73
CA LYS A 6 -3.23 -19.16 14.86
C LYS A 6 -3.34 -18.77 13.38
N ILE A 7 -4.46 -18.18 12.98
CA ILE A 7 -4.66 -17.66 11.61
C ILE A 7 -3.65 -16.56 11.29
N CYS A 8 -3.43 -15.63 12.22
CA CYS A 8 -2.44 -14.58 12.04
C CYS A 8 -1.05 -15.17 11.76
N LYS A 9 -0.59 -16.10 12.59
CA LYS A 9 0.71 -16.78 12.41
C LYS A 9 0.77 -17.55 11.09
N TYR A 10 -0.32 -18.21 10.69
CA TYR A 10 -0.40 -18.91 9.41
C TYR A 10 -0.26 -17.95 8.23
N GLN A 11 -1.02 -16.86 8.21
CA GLN A 11 -0.95 -15.85 7.14
C GLN A 11 0.46 -15.25 7.04
N LEU A 12 1.05 -14.86 8.18
CA LEU A 12 2.43 -14.35 8.22
C LEU A 12 3.43 -15.36 7.63
N LYS A 13 3.35 -16.63 8.05
CA LYS A 13 4.27 -17.67 7.57
C LYS A 13 4.14 -17.89 6.06
N THR A 14 2.92 -17.87 5.53
CA THR A 14 2.66 -18.01 4.09
C THR A 14 3.18 -16.80 3.30
N SER A 15 3.13 -15.60 3.89
CA SER A 15 3.59 -14.35 3.25
C SER A 15 5.12 -14.18 3.22
N ILE A 16 5.88 -14.85 4.09
CA ILE A 16 7.35 -14.71 4.14
C ILE A 16 8.01 -14.98 2.79
N LYS A 17 7.66 -16.09 2.13
CA LYS A 17 8.30 -16.46 0.85
C LYS A 17 8.01 -15.44 -0.26
N PRO A 18 6.76 -15.01 -0.50
CA PRO A 18 6.47 -13.90 -1.41
C PRO A 18 7.22 -12.61 -1.08
N ILE A 19 7.29 -12.23 0.20
CA ILE A 19 7.99 -11.01 0.65
C ILE A 19 9.49 -11.10 0.32
N LEU A 20 10.13 -12.24 0.59
CA LEU A 20 11.55 -12.44 0.29
C LEU A 20 11.83 -12.37 -1.22
N ILE A 21 10.99 -12.98 -2.04
CA ILE A 21 11.14 -12.93 -3.50
C ILE A 21 11.01 -11.48 -3.99
N TYR A 22 10.00 -10.77 -3.52
CA TYR A 22 9.77 -9.36 -3.87
C TYR A 22 10.98 -8.48 -3.54
N TYR A 23 11.48 -8.51 -2.29
CA TYR A 23 12.62 -7.69 -1.92
C TYR A 23 13.92 -8.11 -2.60
N SER A 24 14.10 -9.40 -2.92
CA SER A 24 15.27 -9.85 -3.68
C SER A 24 15.30 -9.22 -5.08
N ILE A 25 14.14 -9.16 -5.75
CA ILE A 25 14.01 -8.50 -7.06
C ILE A 25 14.21 -7.00 -6.92
N LEU A 26 13.58 -6.36 -5.92
CA LEU A 26 13.70 -4.92 -5.68
C LEU A 26 15.16 -4.51 -5.43
N ILE A 27 15.86 -5.22 -4.54
CA ILE A 27 17.27 -4.95 -4.24
C ILE A 27 18.13 -5.18 -5.49
N GLY A 28 17.87 -6.24 -6.27
CA GLY A 28 18.55 -6.47 -7.55
C GLY A 28 18.40 -5.29 -8.51
N PHE A 29 17.19 -4.74 -8.64
CA PHE A 29 16.93 -3.56 -9.47
C PHE A 29 17.65 -2.31 -8.94
N LEU A 30 17.61 -2.07 -7.62
CA LEU A 30 18.31 -0.96 -6.98
C LEU A 30 19.83 -1.01 -7.20
N LEU A 31 20.43 -2.21 -7.17
CA LEU A 31 21.85 -2.43 -7.44
C LEU A 31 22.22 -2.13 -8.89
N LEU A 32 21.38 -2.50 -9.86
CA LEU A 32 21.62 -2.18 -11.28
C LEU A 32 21.71 -0.66 -11.50
N ILE A 33 20.81 0.10 -10.89
CA ILE A 33 20.80 1.57 -10.97
C ILE A 33 22.04 2.18 -10.27
N LEU A 34 22.49 1.59 -9.16
CA LEU A 34 23.74 2.03 -8.51
C LEU A 34 24.95 1.80 -9.42
N ILE A 35 25.02 0.65 -10.10
CA ILE A 35 26.10 0.36 -11.06
C ILE A 35 26.09 1.40 -12.20
N GLU A 36 24.91 1.75 -12.73
CA GLU A 36 24.77 2.81 -13.74
C GLU A 36 25.34 4.15 -13.24
N LYS A 37 25.01 4.55 -12.00
CA LYS A 37 25.52 5.79 -11.40
C LYS A 37 27.05 5.82 -11.28
N PHE A 38 27.68 4.69 -10.93
CA PHE A 38 29.14 4.63 -10.79
C PHE A 38 29.88 4.48 -12.13
N THR A 39 29.20 4.00 -13.17
CA THR A 39 29.81 3.80 -14.50
C THR A 39 29.64 5.02 -15.41
N SER A 40 28.57 5.81 -15.23
CA SER A 40 28.31 7.02 -16.01
C SER A 40 28.65 8.28 -15.18
N GLN A 41 29.77 8.93 -15.50
CA GLN A 41 30.28 10.11 -14.75
C GLN A 41 29.38 11.35 -14.81
N ASN A 42 28.41 11.41 -15.73
CA ASN A 42 27.57 12.61 -15.96
C ASN A 42 26.06 12.36 -15.83
N SER A 43 25.62 11.22 -15.27
CA SER A 43 24.18 10.99 -15.09
C SER A 43 23.70 11.51 -13.73
N ASN A 44 22.81 12.51 -13.78
CA ASN A 44 21.95 12.89 -12.66
C ASN A 44 20.84 11.84 -12.50
N VAL A 45 21.23 10.62 -12.17
CA VAL A 45 20.29 9.55 -11.84
C VAL A 45 19.61 9.91 -10.53
N GLN A 46 18.29 10.02 -10.55
CA GLN A 46 17.43 10.10 -9.37
C GLN A 46 16.48 8.92 -9.41
N LEU A 47 16.12 8.39 -8.24
CA LEU A 47 15.20 7.27 -8.13
C LEU A 47 14.07 7.62 -7.16
N SER A 48 12.82 7.44 -7.55
CA SER A 48 11.67 7.60 -6.67
C SER A 48 10.74 6.38 -6.77
N GLY A 49 9.88 6.20 -5.77
CA GLY A 49 8.77 5.22 -5.87
C GLY A 49 9.03 3.83 -5.29
N ILE A 50 10.09 3.65 -4.48
CA ILE A 50 10.31 2.40 -3.72
C ILE A 50 9.09 2.07 -2.86
N GLU A 51 8.49 3.06 -2.17
CA GLU A 51 7.29 2.80 -1.37
C GLU A 51 6.08 2.46 -2.24
N MET A 52 6.01 3.00 -3.46
CA MET A 52 4.89 2.72 -4.36
C MET A 52 4.93 1.28 -4.88
N SER A 53 6.11 0.74 -5.18
CA SER A 53 6.21 -0.67 -5.56
C SER A 53 5.79 -1.59 -4.41
N THR A 54 6.18 -1.26 -3.18
CA THR A 54 5.79 -2.08 -2.01
C THR A 54 4.30 -1.91 -1.67
N ALA A 55 3.75 -0.72 -1.88
CA ALA A 55 2.30 -0.44 -1.81
C ALA A 55 1.49 -1.34 -2.76
N ILE A 56 1.94 -1.47 -4.01
CA ILE A 56 1.31 -2.36 -5.00
C ILE A 56 1.46 -3.82 -4.56
N PHE A 57 2.65 -4.21 -4.12
CA PHE A 57 2.92 -5.58 -3.67
C PHE A 57 2.02 -5.99 -2.50
N ILE A 58 1.90 -5.17 -1.44
CA ILE A 58 1.06 -5.50 -0.27
C ILE A 58 -0.43 -5.56 -0.65
N PHE A 59 -0.87 -4.71 -1.58
CA PHE A 59 -2.23 -4.76 -2.14
C PHE A 59 -2.50 -6.07 -2.89
N VAL A 60 -1.60 -6.48 -3.78
CA VAL A 60 -1.73 -7.75 -4.53
C VAL A 60 -1.63 -8.96 -3.60
N MET A 61 -0.79 -8.90 -2.57
CA MET A 61 -0.69 -9.95 -1.56
C MET A 61 -2.02 -10.07 -0.79
N ALA A 62 -2.63 -8.95 -0.41
CA ALA A 62 -3.95 -8.95 0.22
C ALA A 62 -5.00 -9.60 -0.68
N LEU A 63 -5.02 -9.24 -1.97
CA LEU A 63 -5.95 -9.79 -2.96
C LEU A 63 -5.88 -11.33 -3.03
N ASN A 64 -4.68 -11.90 -2.89
CA ASN A 64 -4.45 -13.35 -2.97
C ASN A 64 -4.56 -14.08 -1.62
N SER A 65 -4.55 -13.37 -0.50
CA SER A 65 -4.48 -13.96 0.86
C SER A 65 -5.80 -14.54 1.39
N PHE A 66 -6.93 -14.29 0.72
CA PHE A 66 -8.25 -14.64 1.24
C PHE A 66 -8.69 -16.07 0.89
N LYS A 67 -8.82 -16.40 -0.41
CA LYS A 67 -9.58 -17.58 -0.87
C LYS A 67 -9.08 -18.91 -0.30
N SER A 68 -7.80 -19.22 -0.52
CA SER A 68 -7.20 -20.49 -0.07
C SER A 68 -7.22 -20.61 1.46
N SER A 69 -6.74 -19.57 2.14
CA SER A 69 -6.70 -19.50 3.61
C SER A 69 -8.10 -19.57 4.23
N PHE A 70 -9.11 -19.01 3.58
CA PHE A 70 -10.50 -19.06 4.05
C PHE A 70 -11.05 -20.49 4.02
N TYR A 71 -10.95 -21.19 2.88
CA TYR A 71 -11.42 -22.58 2.76
C TYR A 71 -10.68 -23.52 3.73
N PHE A 72 -9.36 -23.38 3.84
CA PHE A 72 -8.56 -24.13 4.81
C PHE A 72 -9.05 -23.89 6.24
N SER A 73 -9.35 -22.63 6.58
CA SER A 73 -9.86 -22.28 7.91
C SER A 73 -11.25 -22.83 8.18
N GLN A 74 -12.16 -22.80 7.20
CA GLN A 74 -13.50 -23.38 7.33
C GLN A 74 -13.43 -24.90 7.51
N GLY A 75 -12.56 -25.60 6.75
CA GLY A 75 -12.33 -27.04 6.92
C GLY A 75 -11.77 -27.44 8.29
N ASN A 76 -11.17 -26.49 9.03
CA ASN A 76 -10.64 -26.69 10.38
C ASN A 76 -11.59 -26.18 11.50
N ASN A 77 -12.89 -25.98 11.21
CA ASN A 77 -13.87 -25.48 12.18
C ASN A 77 -13.47 -24.14 12.84
N ILE A 78 -12.83 -23.26 12.06
CA ILE A 78 -12.49 -21.90 12.48
C ILE A 78 -13.60 -20.96 12.00
N SER A 79 -14.19 -20.21 12.94
CA SER A 79 -15.25 -19.27 12.62
C SER A 79 -14.75 -18.17 11.69
N ARG A 80 -15.66 -17.68 10.83
CA ARG A 80 -15.37 -16.59 9.88
C ARG A 80 -14.87 -15.32 10.58
N ASN A 81 -15.44 -14.99 11.74
CA ASN A 81 -15.00 -13.87 12.57
C ASN A 81 -13.56 -14.05 13.06
N SER A 82 -13.19 -15.24 13.53
CA SER A 82 -11.81 -15.51 13.94
C SER A 82 -10.84 -15.45 12.76
N PHE A 83 -11.27 -15.88 11.56
CA PHE A 83 -10.46 -15.79 10.34
C PHE A 83 -10.19 -14.34 9.92
N ILE A 84 -11.22 -13.49 9.87
CA ILE A 84 -11.04 -12.09 9.45
C ILE A 84 -10.20 -11.31 10.47
N ILE A 85 -10.46 -11.48 11.78
CA ILE A 85 -9.65 -10.86 12.84
C ILE A 85 -8.18 -11.29 12.70
N GLY A 86 -7.93 -12.58 12.48
CA GLY A 86 -6.57 -13.11 12.32
C GLY A 86 -5.86 -12.55 11.09
N THR A 87 -6.60 -12.41 9.98
CA THR A 87 -6.05 -11.88 8.71
C THR A 87 -5.79 -10.38 8.79
N ILE A 88 -6.68 -9.60 9.43
CA ILE A 88 -6.48 -8.18 9.73
C ILE A 88 -5.23 -7.97 10.58
N LYS A 89 -5.08 -8.75 11.67
CA LYS A 89 -3.88 -8.70 12.54
C LYS A 89 -2.61 -8.98 11.74
N ALA A 90 -2.61 -10.00 10.88
CA ALA A 90 -1.47 -10.29 10.01
C ALA A 90 -1.17 -9.12 9.06
N GLY A 91 -2.19 -8.53 8.46
CA GLY A 91 -2.08 -7.35 7.60
C GLY A 91 -1.37 -6.17 8.26
N ILE A 92 -1.78 -5.83 9.48
CA ILE A 92 -1.18 -4.74 10.26
C ILE A 92 0.29 -5.05 10.56
N ILE A 93 0.61 -6.28 10.98
CA ILE A 93 2.00 -6.69 11.25
C ILE A 93 2.85 -6.64 9.98
N MET A 94 2.32 -7.10 8.84
CA MET A 94 3.02 -7.03 7.55
C MET A 94 3.24 -5.58 7.12
N ALA A 95 2.23 -4.71 7.21
CA ALA A 95 2.36 -3.30 6.88
C ALA A 95 3.43 -2.61 7.72
N ALA A 96 3.49 -2.89 9.03
CA ALA A 96 4.52 -2.36 9.93
C ALA A 96 5.92 -2.84 9.54
N ALA A 97 6.09 -4.14 9.28
CA ALA A 97 7.38 -4.69 8.87
C ALA A 97 7.85 -4.14 7.51
N LEU A 98 6.96 -4.11 6.51
CA LEU A 98 7.29 -3.66 5.17
C LEU A 98 7.63 -2.16 5.13
N SER A 99 6.83 -1.32 5.78
CA SER A 99 7.12 0.12 5.85
C SER A 99 8.44 0.42 6.57
N LEU A 100 8.79 -0.35 7.60
CA LEU A 100 10.08 -0.21 8.27
C LEU A 100 11.24 -0.59 7.34
N ILE A 101 11.12 -1.72 6.64
CA ILE A 101 12.14 -2.18 5.67
C ILE A 101 12.32 -1.14 4.57
N ASP A 102 11.25 -0.61 4.00
CA ASP A 102 11.33 0.39 2.92
C ASP A 102 12.00 1.68 3.37
N VAL A 103 11.68 2.17 4.58
CA VAL A 103 12.35 3.36 5.13
C VAL A 103 13.85 3.08 5.31
N ILE A 104 14.24 1.92 5.85
CA ILE A 104 15.66 1.55 5.99
C ILE A 104 16.34 1.50 4.62
N ILE A 105 15.74 0.81 3.64
CA ILE A 105 16.27 0.71 2.27
C ILE A 105 16.43 2.11 1.67
N ASN A 106 15.41 2.95 1.75
CA ASN A 106 15.46 4.31 1.23
C ASN A 106 16.59 5.11 1.91
N ARG A 107 16.73 5.04 3.24
CA ARG A 107 17.79 5.79 3.94
C ARG A 107 19.20 5.31 3.57
N ILE A 108 19.40 4.02 3.37
CA ILE A 108 20.68 3.48 2.88
C ILE A 108 20.92 3.93 1.44
N TYR A 109 19.90 3.84 0.58
CA TYR A 109 20.02 4.17 -0.84
C TYR A 109 20.30 5.67 -1.06
N ASN A 110 19.68 6.52 -0.23
CA ASN A 110 19.84 7.97 -0.28
C ASN A 110 21.25 8.46 0.10
N ILE A 111 22.12 7.58 0.64
CA ILE A 111 23.56 7.88 0.84
C ILE A 111 24.27 7.95 -0.52
N PHE A 112 23.81 7.20 -1.52
CA PHE A 112 24.48 7.06 -2.82
C PHE A 112 23.81 7.87 -3.93
N ILE A 113 22.46 7.88 -3.93
CA ILE A 113 21.64 8.50 -4.98
C ILE A 113 20.48 9.23 -4.32
N ILE A 114 20.18 10.46 -4.74
CA ILE A 114 19.01 11.22 -4.32
C ILE A 114 17.76 10.36 -4.56
N CYS A 115 17.14 9.93 -3.45
CA CYS A 115 15.99 9.05 -3.48
C CYS A 115 14.86 9.61 -2.59
N PRO A 116 14.05 10.55 -3.12
CA PRO A 116 12.95 11.11 -2.37
C PRO A 116 11.87 10.05 -2.12
N THR A 117 11.37 10.04 -0.90
CA THR A 117 10.21 9.22 -0.54
C THR A 117 8.95 9.83 -1.11
N ASN A 118 7.90 9.04 -1.31
CA ASN A 118 6.57 9.58 -1.66
C ASN A 118 6.08 10.61 -0.63
N PHE A 119 6.44 10.42 0.64
CA PHE A 119 6.18 11.39 1.70
C PHE A 119 6.88 12.72 1.41
N ASP A 120 8.18 12.70 1.09
CA ASP A 120 8.95 13.92 0.81
C ASP A 120 8.41 14.62 -0.45
N MET A 121 8.06 13.86 -1.49
CA MET A 121 7.55 14.42 -2.74
C MET A 121 6.19 15.12 -2.59
N ILE A 122 5.31 14.59 -1.74
CA ILE A 122 3.95 15.12 -1.58
C ILE A 122 3.94 16.30 -0.60
N TYR A 123 4.64 16.19 0.53
CA TYR A 123 4.50 17.12 1.66
C TYR A 123 5.66 18.09 1.83
N THR A 124 6.82 17.84 1.24
CA THR A 124 7.95 18.77 1.33
C THR A 124 7.91 19.78 0.18
N LYS A 125 8.41 20.99 0.43
CA LYS A 125 8.57 22.03 -0.62
C LYS A 125 9.72 21.64 -1.54
N ALA A 126 9.53 21.74 -2.85
CA ALA A 126 10.64 21.69 -3.81
C ALA A 126 11.33 23.06 -3.85
N ILE A 127 12.67 23.07 -3.95
CA ILE A 127 13.41 24.30 -4.26
C ILE A 127 13.48 24.40 -5.78
N TYR A 128 13.04 25.53 -6.33
CA TYR A 128 13.25 25.85 -7.74
C TYR A 128 14.64 26.51 -7.84
N GLY A 129 15.66 25.73 -8.23
CA GLY A 129 16.96 26.28 -8.58
C GLY A 129 16.91 26.88 -9.98
N ILE A 130 17.55 28.04 -10.19
CA ILE A 130 17.61 28.69 -11.51
C ILE A 130 18.41 27.82 -12.52
N ASP A 131 19.27 26.92 -12.03
CA ASP A 131 20.11 26.00 -12.84
C ASP A 131 19.98 24.50 -12.47
N ALA A 132 19.11 24.16 -11.52
CA ALA A 132 18.86 22.78 -11.12
C ALA A 132 17.36 22.51 -11.23
N GLY A 133 16.99 21.44 -11.94
CA GLY A 133 15.61 20.99 -12.06
C GLY A 133 14.96 20.73 -10.69
N TRP A 134 13.73 20.23 -10.69
CA TRP A 134 12.98 19.91 -9.45
C TRP A 134 13.82 19.04 -8.49
N GLU A 135 14.41 19.66 -7.47
CA GLU A 135 15.13 18.94 -6.41
C GLU A 135 14.28 18.94 -5.14
N PRO A 136 13.74 17.77 -4.74
CA PRO A 136 13.02 17.63 -3.49
C PRO A 136 13.98 17.82 -2.31
N ILE A 137 13.57 18.59 -1.30
CA ILE A 137 14.37 18.78 -0.09
C ILE A 137 14.39 17.47 0.70
N LEU A 138 15.52 16.78 0.67
CA LEU A 138 15.74 15.56 1.45
C LEU A 138 16.09 15.93 2.89
N THR A 139 15.14 15.73 3.79
CA THR A 139 15.37 15.99 5.21
C THR A 139 15.77 14.68 5.90
N HIS A 140 17.06 14.51 6.20
CA HIS A 140 17.60 13.28 6.81
C HIS A 140 17.41 13.21 8.35
N SER A 141 16.48 13.98 8.91
CA SER A 141 16.20 13.95 10.34
C SER A 141 15.54 12.64 10.77
N ILE A 142 15.85 12.19 11.99
CA ILE A 142 15.19 11.04 12.64
C ILE A 142 13.68 11.29 12.73
N PHE A 143 13.28 12.53 13.03
CA PHE A 143 11.86 12.92 13.08
C PHE A 143 11.18 12.80 11.72
N ASN A 144 11.86 13.19 10.63
CA ASN A 144 11.32 13.04 9.29
C ASN A 144 11.15 11.56 8.93
N SER A 145 12.16 10.75 9.24
CA SER A 145 12.14 9.29 8.99
C SER A 145 11.05 8.56 9.75
N PHE A 146 10.77 8.98 10.99
CA PHE A 146 9.65 8.47 11.76
C PHE A 146 8.30 8.91 11.17
N GLY A 147 8.20 10.16 10.70
CA GLY A 147 7.02 10.66 9.96
C GLY A 147 6.77 9.88 8.68
N THR A 148 7.81 9.66 7.87
CA THR A 148 7.77 8.80 6.68
C THR A 148 7.28 7.40 7.03
N TYR A 149 7.84 6.78 8.08
CA TYR A 149 7.44 5.45 8.51
C TYR A 149 5.96 5.36 8.87
N ILE A 150 5.44 6.26 9.71
CA ILE A 150 4.02 6.25 10.11
C ILE A 150 3.11 6.48 8.89
N TRP A 151 3.49 7.39 8.00
CA TRP A 151 2.72 7.67 6.79
C TRP A 151 2.66 6.45 5.87
N THR A 152 3.81 5.85 5.56
CA THR A 152 3.90 4.66 4.72
C THR A 152 3.19 3.47 5.36
N PHE A 153 3.31 3.31 6.68
CA PHE A 153 2.56 2.31 7.44
C PHE A 153 1.05 2.48 7.28
N ALA A 154 0.52 3.70 7.42
CA ALA A 154 -0.91 3.98 7.27
C ALA A 154 -1.41 3.67 5.86
N VAL A 155 -0.64 4.03 4.83
CA VAL A 155 -0.92 3.68 3.42
C VAL A 155 -0.96 2.16 3.23
N TYR A 156 0.01 1.42 3.77
CA TYR A 156 0.09 -0.02 3.60
C TYR A 156 -1.03 -0.76 4.32
N VAL A 157 -1.40 -0.30 5.52
CA VAL A 157 -2.59 -0.82 6.22
C VAL A 157 -3.84 -0.59 5.37
N PHE A 158 -4.04 0.63 4.87
CA PHE A 158 -5.20 0.94 4.03
C PHE A 158 -5.26 0.06 2.78
N LEU A 159 -4.17 -0.06 2.04
CA LEU A 159 -4.12 -0.87 0.82
C LEU A 159 -4.34 -2.35 1.12
N PHE A 160 -3.77 -2.88 2.20
CA PHE A 160 -4.04 -4.26 2.58
C PHE A 160 -5.52 -4.48 2.93
N MET A 161 -6.14 -3.57 3.69
CA MET A 161 -7.57 -3.67 4.01
C MET A 161 -8.46 -3.50 2.79
N LEU A 162 -8.10 -2.61 1.88
CA LEU A 162 -8.80 -2.41 0.61
C LEU A 162 -8.72 -3.67 -0.26
N GLY A 163 -7.52 -4.24 -0.42
CA GLY A 163 -7.33 -5.48 -1.17
C GLY A 163 -8.12 -6.65 -0.58
N LEU A 164 -8.10 -6.82 0.74
CA LEU A 164 -8.94 -7.82 1.40
C LEU A 164 -10.44 -7.59 1.15
N LEU A 165 -10.91 -6.35 1.26
CA LEU A 165 -12.31 -6.00 1.01
C LEU A 165 -12.72 -6.34 -0.42
N ILE A 166 -11.90 -5.95 -1.40
CA ILE A 166 -12.13 -6.25 -2.83
C ILE A 166 -12.19 -7.75 -3.05
N THR A 167 -11.29 -8.55 -2.47
CA THR A 167 -11.34 -10.00 -2.67
C THR A 167 -12.57 -10.64 -2.01
N ILE A 168 -13.02 -10.14 -0.86
CA ILE A 168 -14.27 -10.61 -0.24
C ILE A 168 -15.46 -10.29 -1.15
N ILE A 169 -15.49 -9.10 -1.78
CA ILE A 169 -16.51 -8.75 -2.76
C ILE A 169 -16.43 -9.68 -3.98
N TYR A 170 -15.23 -9.86 -4.55
CA TYR A 170 -14.99 -10.73 -5.71
C TYR A 170 -15.44 -12.17 -5.46
N PHE A 171 -15.19 -12.69 -4.25
CA PHE A 171 -15.61 -14.02 -3.83
C PHE A 171 -17.13 -14.19 -3.85
N ARG A 172 -17.89 -13.10 -3.63
CA ARG A 172 -19.36 -13.11 -3.61
C ARG A 172 -20.00 -12.85 -4.97
N LEU A 173 -19.27 -12.26 -5.91
CA LEU A 173 -19.81 -11.92 -7.22
C LEU A 173 -19.90 -13.16 -8.12
N ASN A 174 -20.86 -13.15 -9.05
CA ASN A 174 -20.93 -14.08 -10.17
C ASN A 174 -19.85 -13.72 -11.22
N LYS A 175 -19.66 -14.57 -12.25
CA LYS A 175 -18.64 -14.34 -13.30
C LYS A 175 -18.77 -12.95 -13.94
N LEU A 176 -19.99 -12.48 -14.21
CA LEU A 176 -20.24 -11.16 -14.77
C LEU A 176 -19.83 -10.03 -13.82
N GLY A 177 -20.20 -10.11 -12.54
CA GLY A 177 -19.81 -9.11 -11.54
C GLY A 177 -18.29 -9.07 -11.33
N GLN A 178 -17.62 -10.22 -11.38
CA GLN A 178 -16.16 -10.30 -11.32
C GLN A 178 -15.50 -9.57 -12.49
N ILE A 179 -16.03 -9.74 -13.70
CA ILE A 179 -15.56 -9.03 -14.90
C ILE A 179 -15.71 -7.52 -14.73
N VAL A 180 -16.91 -7.05 -14.34
CA VAL A 180 -17.18 -5.61 -14.14
C VAL A 180 -16.23 -5.01 -13.09
N LEU A 181 -16.02 -5.70 -11.97
CA LEU A 181 -15.13 -5.23 -10.91
C LEU A 181 -13.66 -5.13 -11.39
N SER A 182 -13.21 -6.06 -12.23
CA SER A 182 -11.87 -6.03 -12.82
C SER A 182 -11.67 -4.87 -13.81
N PHE A 183 -12.72 -4.44 -14.51
CA PHE A 183 -12.67 -3.29 -15.41
C PHE A 183 -12.81 -1.95 -14.69
N PHE A 184 -13.28 -1.94 -13.44
CA PHE A 184 -13.51 -0.71 -12.67
C PHE A 184 -12.28 0.20 -12.57
N PRO A 185 -11.05 -0.29 -12.28
CA PRO A 185 -9.86 0.57 -12.23
C PRO A 185 -9.54 1.24 -13.57
N VAL A 186 -9.72 0.52 -14.68
CA VAL A 186 -9.46 1.04 -16.04
C VAL A 186 -10.46 2.14 -16.38
N ILE A 187 -11.75 1.89 -16.13
CA ILE A 187 -12.80 2.88 -16.36
C ILE A 187 -12.55 4.12 -15.50
N LEU A 188 -12.17 3.93 -14.24
CA LEU A 188 -11.88 5.04 -13.32
C LEU A 188 -10.73 5.91 -13.86
N ILE A 189 -9.63 5.31 -14.32
CA ILE A 189 -8.50 6.05 -14.91
C ILE A 189 -8.93 6.81 -16.17
N VAL A 190 -9.68 6.17 -17.08
CA VAL A 190 -10.15 6.81 -18.32
C VAL A 190 -11.07 7.99 -18.01
N VAL A 191 -11.96 7.84 -17.02
CA VAL A 191 -12.87 8.91 -16.61
C VAL A 191 -12.11 10.05 -15.94
N THR A 192 -11.22 9.77 -14.99
CA THR A 192 -10.49 10.83 -14.29
C THR A 192 -9.50 11.57 -15.19
N SER A 193 -8.86 10.88 -16.14
CA SER A 193 -7.95 11.52 -17.10
C SER A 193 -8.70 12.26 -18.21
N GLY A 194 -9.72 11.64 -18.81
CA GLY A 194 -10.47 12.22 -19.93
C GLY A 194 -11.44 13.33 -19.52
N PHE A 195 -11.93 13.31 -18.27
CA PHE A 195 -12.90 14.28 -17.76
C PHE A 195 -12.37 15.11 -16.59
N TYR A 196 -11.05 15.21 -16.42
CA TYR A 196 -10.43 15.96 -15.33
C TYR A 196 -11.02 17.37 -15.18
N SER A 197 -11.19 18.08 -16.29
CA SER A 197 -11.72 19.45 -16.36
C SER A 197 -13.23 19.56 -16.10
N TYR A 198 -13.97 18.45 -16.18
CA TYR A 198 -15.42 18.41 -15.92
C TYR A 198 -15.76 17.98 -14.50
N ILE A 199 -14.78 17.45 -13.75
CA ILE A 199 -14.95 17.17 -12.33
C ILE A 199 -14.92 18.52 -11.59
N PRO A 200 -15.95 18.85 -10.78
CA PRO A 200 -16.00 20.12 -10.09
C PRO A 200 -14.75 20.36 -9.24
N THR A 201 -14.17 21.56 -9.31
CA THR A 201 -12.95 21.92 -8.58
C THR A 201 -13.05 21.65 -7.08
N GLY A 202 -14.23 21.87 -6.49
CA GLY A 202 -14.49 21.56 -5.09
C GLY A 202 -14.29 20.09 -4.71
N VAL A 203 -14.43 19.14 -5.65
CA VAL A 203 -14.12 17.72 -5.41
C VAL A 203 -12.61 17.51 -5.30
N TRP A 204 -11.82 18.14 -6.17
CA TRP A 204 -10.36 18.08 -6.11
C TRP A 204 -9.81 18.73 -4.84
N GLU A 205 -10.30 19.93 -4.51
CA GLU A 205 -9.93 20.62 -3.27
C GLU A 205 -10.31 19.80 -2.04
N PHE A 206 -11.48 19.15 -2.03
CA PHE A 206 -11.87 18.25 -0.95
C PHE A 206 -10.90 17.09 -0.80
N ILE A 207 -10.51 16.43 -1.91
CA ILE A 207 -9.54 15.32 -1.89
C ILE A 207 -8.18 15.82 -1.39
N GLU A 208 -7.67 16.90 -1.96
CA GLU A 208 -6.37 17.47 -1.57
C GLU A 208 -6.34 17.89 -0.10
N ASN A 209 -7.43 18.48 0.40
CA ASN A 209 -7.57 18.83 1.82
C ASN A 209 -7.67 17.57 2.70
N ALA A 210 -8.43 16.56 2.28
CA ALA A 210 -8.55 15.30 3.01
C ALA A 210 -7.22 14.55 3.09
N PHE A 211 -6.35 14.68 2.09
CA PHE A 211 -4.98 14.14 2.12
C PHE A 211 -3.94 15.16 2.60
N GLY A 212 -4.33 16.37 3.04
CA GLY A 212 -3.39 17.37 3.54
C GLY A 212 -2.37 17.88 2.50
N ILE A 213 -2.65 17.73 1.20
CA ILE A 213 -1.77 18.14 0.10
C ILE A 213 -1.68 19.67 0.03
N ASN A 214 -2.80 20.36 0.18
CA ASN A 214 -2.87 21.84 0.13
C ASN A 214 -2.19 22.50 1.34
N THR A 215 -2.39 21.93 2.53
CA THR A 215 -1.77 22.42 3.77
C THR A 215 -0.36 21.88 3.98
N LYS A 216 0.13 20.99 3.10
CA LYS A 216 1.40 20.26 3.22
C LYS A 216 1.57 19.59 4.59
N ASN A 217 0.47 19.04 5.11
CA ASN A 217 0.41 18.39 6.42
C ASN A 217 0.19 16.87 6.28
N PRO A 218 1.24 16.05 6.45
CA PRO A 218 1.13 14.60 6.29
C PRO A 218 0.30 13.91 7.38
N TYR A 219 0.10 14.55 8.54
CA TYR A 219 -0.69 13.96 9.63
C TYR A 219 -2.17 13.89 9.29
N ILE A 220 -2.67 14.82 8.47
CA ILE A 220 -4.04 14.78 7.95
C ILE A 220 -4.22 13.54 7.06
N ALA A 221 -3.25 13.27 6.19
CA ALA A 221 -3.27 12.08 5.34
C ALA A 221 -3.27 10.78 6.14
N ILE A 222 -2.43 10.69 7.18
CA ILE A 222 -2.37 9.53 8.08
C ILE A 222 -3.75 9.26 8.69
N LEU A 223 -4.40 10.31 9.21
CA LEU A 223 -5.73 10.20 9.79
C LEU A 223 -6.75 9.71 8.75
N THR A 224 -6.73 10.26 7.54
CA THR A 224 -7.61 9.84 6.45
C THR A 224 -7.41 8.37 6.07
N PHE A 225 -6.16 7.92 5.92
CA PHE A 225 -5.88 6.50 5.63
C PHE A 225 -6.34 5.57 6.76
N ILE A 226 -6.20 5.98 8.02
CA ILE A 226 -6.71 5.21 9.17
C ILE A 226 -8.24 5.12 9.14
N ILE A 227 -8.95 6.23 8.89
CA ILE A 227 -10.41 6.23 8.78
C ILE A 227 -10.86 5.31 7.65
N LEU A 228 -10.25 5.42 6.46
CA LEU A 228 -10.56 4.56 5.32
C LEU A 228 -10.28 3.08 5.63
N SER A 229 -9.20 2.78 6.37
CA SER A 229 -8.90 1.43 6.83
C SER A 229 -9.98 0.87 7.76
N ILE A 230 -10.48 1.69 8.70
CA ILE A 230 -11.56 1.30 9.62
C ILE A 230 -12.85 1.04 8.85
N LEU A 231 -13.19 1.90 7.89
CA LEU A 231 -14.36 1.70 7.02
C LEU A 231 -14.23 0.42 6.19
N ALA A 232 -13.05 0.15 5.64
CA ALA A 232 -12.79 -1.08 4.91
C ALA A 232 -12.95 -2.31 5.82
N ILE A 233 -12.39 -2.29 7.02
CA ILE A 233 -12.55 -3.36 8.03
C ILE A 233 -14.03 -3.57 8.38
N ALA A 234 -14.79 -2.49 8.61
CA ALA A 234 -16.22 -2.59 8.89
C ALA A 234 -16.98 -3.26 7.72
N GLY A 235 -16.66 -2.87 6.48
CA GLY A 235 -17.17 -3.51 5.27
C GLY A 235 -16.85 -5.01 5.24
N GLN A 236 -15.61 -5.41 5.53
CA GLN A 236 -15.20 -6.81 5.58
C GLN A 236 -16.04 -7.62 6.59
N TYR A 237 -16.25 -7.09 7.80
CA TYR A 237 -17.07 -7.76 8.83
C TYR A 237 -18.53 -7.92 8.41
N LEU A 238 -19.12 -6.92 7.76
CA LEU A 238 -20.49 -6.99 7.27
C LEU A 238 -20.64 -8.02 6.16
N LEU A 239 -19.68 -8.08 5.24
CA LEU A 239 -19.72 -8.97 4.09
C LEU A 239 -19.44 -10.43 4.48
N ILE A 240 -18.55 -10.69 5.43
CA ILE A 240 -18.15 -12.06 5.79
C ILE A 240 -19.23 -12.83 6.56
N LYS A 241 -20.09 -12.12 7.32
CA LYS A 241 -21.26 -12.73 7.98
C LYS A 241 -22.25 -13.33 6.97
N LYS A 242 -22.34 -12.74 5.78
CA LYS A 242 -23.25 -13.16 4.70
C LYS A 242 -22.59 -14.07 3.65
N ALA A 243 -21.33 -14.47 3.83
CA ALA A 243 -20.64 -15.33 2.87
C ALA A 243 -21.15 -16.77 2.99
N VAL A 244 -21.99 -17.24 2.06
CA VAL A 244 -22.51 -18.62 2.06
C VAL A 244 -21.38 -19.58 1.65
N THR A 245 -21.21 -20.69 2.37
CA THR A 245 -20.18 -21.72 2.11
C THR A 245 -20.57 -22.73 1.03
N ASP A 246 -21.69 -22.53 0.34
CA ASP A 246 -22.20 -23.49 -0.62
C ASP A 246 -22.01 -22.97 -2.06
N LYS A 247 -21.03 -23.59 -2.72
CA LYS A 247 -21.16 -23.93 -4.13
C LYS A 247 -20.98 -25.45 -4.21
N ASN A 248 -22.09 -26.16 -4.02
CA ASN A 248 -22.28 -27.45 -4.69
C ASN A 248 -22.36 -27.19 -6.19
#